data_AF-A0A918N185-F1
#
_entry.id   AF-A0A918N185-F1
#
_cell.length_a   1.000
_cell.length_b   1.000
_cell.length_c   1.000
_cell.angle_alpha   90.00
_cell.angle_beta   90.00
_cell.angle_gamma   90.00
#
_symmetry.space_group_name_H-M   'P 1'
#
loop_
_entity.id
_entity.type
_entity.pdbx_description
1 polymer ?
#
loop_
_entity_poly.entity_id
_entity_poly.type
_entity_poly.pdbx_seq_one_letter_code
_entity_poly.pdbx_strand_id
1 'polypeptide(L)'
;MSGTDHIIFDCDGVLIDSEVLSLQVWQELLARHAITLDADYFSQHFLGRSFEYVKHRVKQDFALDVSPELAAAFAERLKEVFTSELTVTPFLLDVLPNLAVPYSLATSSSPERTRNALAVTGLDAFFGDDQVFTSSLVKHGKPAPDLFLYVAATRDLAPENCLVIEDSKPGLQAAQRANMQWLHYTGGSHLHGIKSDDSQSLSDWREFARAFPHLLNSTD
;
A
#
# COMPACT_ATOMS: atom_id res chain seq x y z
N MET A 1 23.97 11.46 9.91
CA MET A 1 22.64 11.15 9.36
C MET A 1 22.25 9.82 9.98
N SER A 2 21.08 9.73 10.62
CA SER A 2 20.59 8.44 11.15
C SER A 2 20.53 7.45 9.98
N GLY A 3 21.10 6.26 10.17
CA GLY A 3 21.00 5.19 9.18
C GLY A 3 19.57 4.68 9.11
N THR A 4 19.13 4.28 7.94
CA THR A 4 17.92 3.47 7.81
C THR A 4 18.27 2.04 8.17
N ASP A 5 17.67 1.51 9.24
CA ASP A 5 17.89 0.15 9.72
C ASP A 5 16.77 -0.79 9.25
N HIS A 6 15.64 -0.26 8.78
CA HIS A 6 14.48 -1.06 8.36
C HIS A 6 13.63 -0.36 7.31
N ILE A 7 13.10 -1.12 6.36
CA ILE A 7 12.17 -0.62 5.34
C ILE A 7 10.75 -1.09 5.65
N ILE A 8 9.79 -0.17 5.62
CA ILE A 8 8.37 -0.48 5.75
C ILE A 8 7.70 -0.18 4.41
N PHE A 9 7.34 -1.22 3.67
CA PHE A 9 6.60 -1.10 2.42
C PHE A 9 5.10 -0.99 2.72
N ASP A 10 4.40 -0.06 2.08
CA ASP A 10 2.98 -0.31 1.81
C ASP A 10 2.83 -1.47 0.81
N CYS A 11 1.65 -2.07 0.73
CA CYS A 11 1.38 -3.17 -0.19
C CYS A 11 0.75 -2.67 -1.50
N ASP A 12 -0.41 -2.04 -1.40
CA ASP A 12 -1.27 -1.73 -2.54
C ASP A 12 -0.69 -0.52 -3.27
N GLY A 13 -0.44 -0.63 -4.57
CA GLY A 13 0.19 0.44 -5.34
C GLY A 13 1.72 0.55 -5.21
N VAL A 14 2.33 -0.15 -4.24
CA VAL A 14 3.78 -0.19 -4.00
C VAL A 14 4.39 -1.55 -4.31
N LEU A 15 3.96 -2.62 -3.62
CA LEU A 15 4.44 -3.98 -3.87
C LEU A 15 3.66 -4.64 -5.02
N ILE A 16 2.35 -4.37 -5.06
CA ILE A 16 1.42 -4.95 -6.04
C ILE A 16 0.69 -3.84 -6.78
N ASP A 17 0.41 -4.04 -8.05
CA ASP A 17 -0.26 -3.03 -8.89
C ASP A 17 -1.79 -3.16 -8.79
N SER A 18 -2.31 -3.10 -7.55
CA SER A 18 -3.70 -3.46 -7.22
C SER A 18 -4.70 -2.32 -7.34
N GLU A 19 -4.26 -1.06 -7.32
CA GLU A 19 -5.18 0.08 -7.17
C GLU A 19 -6.05 0.32 -8.41
N VAL A 20 -5.53 0.06 -9.61
CA VAL A 20 -6.34 0.08 -10.85
C VAL A 20 -7.45 -0.98 -10.83
N LEU A 21 -7.14 -2.16 -10.28
CA LEU A 21 -8.10 -3.26 -10.15
C LEU A 21 -9.15 -2.95 -9.06
N SER A 22 -8.72 -2.37 -7.95
CA SER A 22 -9.60 -1.90 -6.87
C SER A 22 -10.58 -0.85 -7.37
N LEU A 23 -10.10 0.15 -8.12
CA LEU A 23 -10.95 1.15 -8.78
C LEU A 23 -11.99 0.50 -9.70
N GLN A 24 -11.56 -0.42 -10.56
CA GLN A 24 -12.47 -1.12 -11.46
C GLN A 24 -13.59 -1.84 -10.69
N VAL A 25 -13.26 -2.59 -9.64
CA VAL A 25 -14.27 -3.32 -8.85
C VAL A 25 -15.23 -2.37 -8.13
N TRP A 26 -14.73 -1.27 -7.57
CA TRP A 26 -15.60 -0.23 -7.00
C TRP A 26 -16.52 0.39 -8.05
N GLN A 27 -16.03 0.70 -9.25
CA GLN A 27 -16.83 1.21 -10.35
C GLN A 27 -17.93 0.21 -10.76
N GLU A 28 -17.58 -1.06 -10.93
CA GLU A 28 -18.54 -2.13 -11.27
C GLU A 28 -19.68 -2.25 -10.25
N LEU A 29 -19.37 -2.16 -8.96
CA LEU A 29 -20.37 -2.29 -7.90
C LEU A 29 -21.22 -1.04 -7.70
N LEU A 30 -20.60 0.14 -7.68
CA LEU A 30 -21.32 1.40 -7.50
C LEU A 30 -22.23 1.70 -8.70
N ALA A 31 -21.85 1.29 -9.90
CA ALA A 31 -22.69 1.42 -11.10
C ALA A 31 -24.04 0.68 -10.97
N ARG A 32 -24.11 -0.42 -10.21
CA ARG A 32 -25.38 -1.14 -9.93
C ARG A 32 -26.38 -0.30 -9.15
N HIS A 33 -25.89 0.75 -8.49
CA HIS A 33 -26.67 1.73 -7.74
C HIS A 33 -26.77 3.09 -8.46
N ALA A 34 -26.48 3.12 -9.77
CA ALA A 34 -26.45 4.32 -10.60
C ALA A 34 -25.47 5.41 -10.11
N ILE A 35 -24.40 4.99 -9.40
CA ILE A 35 -23.32 5.87 -8.97
C ILE A 35 -22.14 5.69 -9.91
N THR A 36 -21.69 6.77 -10.52
CA THR A 36 -20.45 6.81 -11.30
C THR A 36 -19.31 7.24 -10.39
N LEU A 37 -18.32 6.37 -10.23
CA LEU A 37 -17.08 6.66 -9.53
C LEU A 37 -16.00 6.98 -10.56
N ASP A 38 -15.52 8.23 -10.60
CA ASP A 38 -14.38 8.59 -11.42
C ASP A 38 -13.04 8.31 -10.70
N ALA A 39 -11.97 8.25 -11.49
CA ALA A 39 -10.62 7.94 -10.99
C ALA A 39 -10.06 9.03 -10.07
N ASP A 40 -10.41 10.30 -10.31
CA ASP A 40 -9.93 11.43 -9.51
C ASP A 40 -10.51 11.37 -8.09
N TYR A 41 -11.81 11.10 -7.98
CA TYR A 41 -12.48 10.90 -6.70
C TYR A 41 -11.89 9.70 -5.96
N PHE A 42 -11.69 8.57 -6.65
CA PHE A 42 -11.07 7.39 -6.05
C PHE A 42 -9.67 7.70 -5.51
N SER A 43 -8.83 8.37 -6.30
CA SER A 43 -7.49 8.79 -5.89
C SER A 43 -7.52 9.72 -4.66
N GLN A 44 -8.44 10.68 -4.63
CA GLN A 44 -8.53 11.64 -3.53
C GLN A 44 -9.11 11.05 -2.25
N HIS A 45 -10.04 10.11 -2.35
CA HIS A 45 -10.86 9.69 -1.22
C HIS A 45 -10.66 8.24 -0.80
N PHE A 46 -10.30 7.32 -1.69
CA PHE A 46 -10.23 5.88 -1.38
C PHE A 46 -8.79 5.36 -1.32
N LEU A 47 -7.89 5.87 -2.16
CA LEU A 47 -6.50 5.43 -2.24
C LEU A 47 -5.77 5.47 -0.89
N GLY A 48 -5.11 4.37 -0.53
CA GLY A 48 -4.36 4.21 0.73
C GLY A 48 -5.23 4.13 2.01
N ARG A 49 -6.56 4.13 1.90
CA ARG A 49 -7.49 4.08 3.04
C ARG A 49 -7.95 2.66 3.34
N SER A 50 -8.36 2.43 4.58
CA SER A 50 -8.97 1.16 4.98
C SER A 50 -10.37 1.01 4.38
N PHE A 51 -10.81 -0.24 4.23
CA PHE A 51 -12.16 -0.55 3.74
C PHE A 51 -13.26 0.10 4.59
N GLU A 52 -13.11 0.12 5.91
CA GLU A 52 -14.07 0.77 6.82
C GLU A 52 -14.17 2.28 6.59
N TYR A 53 -13.04 2.95 6.32
CA TYR A 53 -13.07 4.36 5.96
C TYR A 53 -13.80 4.57 4.62
N VAL A 54 -13.51 3.74 3.62
CA VAL A 54 -14.16 3.82 2.30
C VAL A 54 -15.66 3.59 2.42
N LYS A 55 -16.10 2.59 3.19
CA LYS A 55 -17.52 2.35 3.48
C LYS A 55 -18.21 3.57 4.09
N HIS A 56 -17.57 4.22 5.07
CA HIS A 56 -18.11 5.44 5.67
C HIS A 56 -18.22 6.58 4.64
N ARG A 57 -17.18 6.75 3.82
CA ARG A 57 -17.12 7.76 2.75
C ARG A 57 -18.19 7.53 1.68
N VAL A 58 -18.41 6.29 1.24
CA VAL A 58 -19.48 5.93 0.29
C VAL A 58 -20.85 6.29 0.84
N LYS A 59 -21.11 5.99 2.11
CA LYS A 59 -22.36 6.37 2.77
C LYS A 59 -22.55 7.88 2.86
N GLN A 60 -21.49 8.60 3.22
CA GLN A 60 -21.54 10.05 3.38
C GLN A 60 -21.82 10.76 2.04
N ASP A 61 -21.10 10.37 1.00
CA ASP A 61 -21.01 11.17 -0.22
C ASP A 61 -21.99 10.69 -1.31
N PHE A 62 -22.39 9.42 -1.27
CA PHE A 62 -23.34 8.83 -2.24
C PHE A 62 -24.66 8.35 -1.61
N ALA A 63 -24.85 8.55 -0.30
CA ALA A 63 -26.02 8.06 0.44
C ALA A 63 -26.27 6.54 0.30
N LEU A 64 -25.22 5.76 0.00
CA LEU A 64 -25.28 4.31 -0.15
C LEU A 64 -24.64 3.62 1.06
N ASP A 65 -25.40 2.80 1.77
CA ASP A 65 -24.83 1.96 2.82
C ASP A 65 -24.14 0.74 2.19
N VAL A 66 -22.85 0.56 2.45
CA VAL A 66 -22.14 -0.66 2.06
C VAL A 66 -22.53 -1.77 3.03
N SER A 67 -23.63 -2.46 2.72
CA SER A 67 -24.16 -3.56 3.51
C SER A 67 -23.17 -4.73 3.56
N PRO A 68 -23.32 -5.68 4.52
CA PRO A 68 -22.51 -6.89 4.54
C PRO A 68 -22.51 -7.66 3.21
N GLU A 69 -23.65 -7.67 2.51
CA GLU A 69 -23.80 -8.33 1.21
C GLU A 69 -23.01 -7.61 0.12
N LEU A 70 -23.04 -6.26 0.08
CA LEU A 70 -22.24 -5.50 -0.87
C LEU A 70 -20.74 -5.59 -0.57
N ALA A 71 -20.36 -5.60 0.71
CA ALA A 71 -18.98 -5.80 1.14
C ALA A 71 -18.46 -7.19 0.75
N ALA A 72 -19.28 -8.23 0.93
CA ALA A 72 -18.95 -9.59 0.48
C ALA A 72 -18.82 -9.66 -1.05
N ALA A 73 -19.74 -9.03 -1.79
CA ALA A 73 -19.67 -8.96 -3.25
C ALA A 73 -18.39 -8.22 -3.73
N PHE A 74 -17.96 -7.18 -3.03
CA PHE A 74 -16.67 -6.52 -3.28
C PHE A 74 -15.49 -7.44 -3.02
N ALA A 75 -15.46 -8.10 -1.85
CA ALA A 75 -14.37 -8.99 -1.50
C ALA A 75 -14.22 -10.15 -2.50
N GLU A 76 -15.32 -10.80 -2.88
CA GLU A 76 -15.33 -11.89 -3.86
C GLU A 76 -14.89 -11.40 -5.25
N ARG A 77 -15.46 -10.30 -5.74
CA ARG A 77 -15.10 -9.78 -7.06
C ARG A 77 -13.63 -9.33 -7.11
N LEU A 78 -13.14 -8.67 -6.07
CA LEU A 78 -11.75 -8.27 -5.98
C LEU A 78 -10.81 -9.48 -5.93
N LYS A 79 -11.19 -10.54 -5.20
CA LYS A 79 -10.43 -11.78 -5.16
C LYS A 79 -10.34 -12.46 -6.52
N GLU A 80 -11.44 -12.50 -7.28
CA GLU A 80 -11.48 -13.02 -8.65
C GLU A 80 -10.51 -12.24 -9.55
N VAL A 81 -10.66 -10.90 -9.58
CA VAL A 81 -9.81 -10.02 -10.40
C VAL A 81 -8.35 -10.15 -9.99
N PHE A 82 -8.04 -10.21 -8.69
CA PHE A 82 -6.67 -10.40 -8.24
C PHE A 82 -6.10 -11.71 -8.74
N THR A 83 -6.85 -12.81 -8.63
CA THR A 83 -6.40 -14.14 -9.06
C THR A 83 -6.06 -14.18 -10.55
N SER A 84 -6.77 -13.42 -11.39
CA SER A 84 -6.56 -13.41 -12.84
C SER A 84 -5.59 -12.36 -13.35
N GLU A 85 -5.48 -11.22 -12.67
CA GLU A 85 -4.88 -10.00 -13.25
C GLU A 85 -3.82 -9.33 -12.36
N LEU A 86 -3.76 -9.65 -11.06
CA LEU A 86 -2.83 -8.96 -10.15
C LEU A 86 -1.38 -9.31 -10.46
N THR A 87 -0.55 -8.27 -10.59
CA THR A 87 0.90 -8.40 -10.73
C THR A 87 1.63 -7.62 -9.64
N VAL A 88 2.89 -7.96 -9.41
CA VAL A 88 3.82 -7.08 -8.68
C VAL A 88 4.04 -5.79 -9.47
N THR A 89 4.45 -4.71 -8.78
CA THR A 89 4.85 -3.49 -9.47
C THR A 89 6.13 -3.72 -10.31
N PRO A 90 6.29 -3.04 -11.46
CA PRO A 90 7.38 -3.34 -12.39
C PRO A 90 8.77 -3.25 -11.75
N PHE A 91 9.60 -4.29 -11.96
CA PHE A 91 10.98 -4.39 -11.46
C PHE A 91 11.16 -4.50 -9.95
N LEU A 92 10.08 -4.65 -9.16
CA LEU A 92 10.18 -4.85 -7.70
C LEU A 92 11.04 -6.07 -7.32
N LEU A 93 10.89 -7.18 -8.07
CA LEU A 93 11.60 -8.43 -7.81
C LEU A 93 13.11 -8.35 -8.12
N ASP A 94 13.56 -7.28 -8.79
CA ASP A 94 14.99 -7.01 -8.95
C ASP A 94 15.59 -6.37 -7.69
N VAL A 95 14.74 -5.83 -6.80
CA VAL A 95 15.15 -5.10 -5.58
C VAL A 95 15.00 -5.96 -4.33
N LEU A 96 13.83 -6.60 -4.11
CA LEU A 96 13.53 -7.33 -2.87
C LEU A 96 14.59 -8.37 -2.46
N PRO A 97 15.11 -9.23 -3.37
CA PRO A 97 16.13 -10.22 -3.02
C PRO A 97 17.48 -9.60 -2.62
N ASN A 98 17.72 -8.35 -3.02
CA ASN A 98 18.98 -7.66 -2.88
C ASN A 98 19.01 -6.68 -1.70
N LEU A 99 17.93 -6.55 -0.93
CA LEU A 99 17.90 -5.70 0.27
C LEU A 99 18.88 -6.22 1.33
N ALA A 100 19.70 -5.31 1.86
CA ALA A 100 20.65 -5.59 2.95
C ALA A 100 20.07 -5.32 4.35
N VAL A 101 18.94 -4.61 4.42
CA VAL A 101 18.25 -4.28 5.66
C VAL A 101 16.97 -5.10 5.80
N PRO A 102 16.54 -5.43 7.03
CA PRO A 102 15.24 -6.03 7.26
C PRO A 102 14.09 -5.16 6.74
N TYR A 103 12.98 -5.80 6.41
CA TYR A 103 11.80 -5.11 5.93
C TYR A 103 10.50 -5.73 6.42
N SER A 104 9.43 -4.93 6.35
CA SER A 104 8.07 -5.33 6.70
C SER A 104 7.07 -4.69 5.75
N LEU A 105 5.90 -5.30 5.66
CA LEU A 105 4.74 -4.80 4.92
C LEU A 105 3.76 -4.20 5.93
N ALA A 106 3.29 -2.97 5.70
CA ALA A 106 2.28 -2.30 6.51
C ALA A 106 1.16 -1.71 5.64
N THR A 107 0.00 -2.37 5.60
CA THR A 107 -1.10 -2.06 4.68
C THR A 107 -2.41 -1.69 5.37
N SER A 108 -3.20 -0.83 4.72
CA SER A 108 -4.59 -0.54 5.09
C SER A 108 -5.55 -1.71 4.81
N SER A 109 -5.14 -2.70 4.01
CA SER A 109 -5.92 -3.88 3.63
C SER A 109 -6.14 -4.87 4.78
N SER A 110 -7.17 -5.73 4.64
CA SER A 110 -7.46 -6.79 5.62
C SER A 110 -6.45 -7.93 5.55
N PRO A 111 -6.24 -8.70 6.63
CA PRO A 111 -5.36 -9.88 6.61
C PRO A 111 -5.67 -10.87 5.48
N GLU A 112 -6.95 -11.11 5.20
CA GLU A 112 -7.38 -12.03 4.14
C GLU A 112 -7.01 -11.52 2.75
N ARG A 113 -7.29 -10.23 2.46
CA ARG A 113 -6.93 -9.60 1.19
C ARG A 113 -5.42 -9.61 0.99
N THR A 114 -4.65 -9.23 2.01
CA THR A 114 -3.20 -9.20 1.95
C THR A 114 -2.63 -10.59 1.70
N ARG A 115 -3.10 -11.62 2.41
CA ARG A 115 -2.64 -13.00 2.20
C ARG A 115 -2.93 -13.48 0.77
N ASN A 116 -4.13 -13.21 0.25
CA ASN A 116 -4.49 -13.57 -1.13
C ASN A 116 -3.57 -12.87 -2.13
N ALA A 117 -3.35 -11.57 -1.98
CA ALA A 117 -2.51 -10.79 -2.88
C ALA A 117 -1.04 -11.29 -2.88
N LEU A 118 -0.47 -11.56 -1.71
CA LEU A 118 0.89 -12.10 -1.59
C LEU A 118 1.00 -13.49 -2.25
N ALA A 119 0.05 -14.37 -2.01
CA ALA A 119 0.05 -15.72 -2.59
C ALA A 119 -0.08 -15.70 -4.12
N VAL A 120 -0.98 -14.88 -4.67
CA VAL A 120 -1.18 -14.78 -6.13
C VAL A 120 0.05 -14.20 -6.83
N THR A 121 0.76 -13.28 -6.17
CA THR A 121 1.94 -12.61 -6.74
C THR A 121 3.26 -13.31 -6.42
N GLY A 122 3.25 -14.37 -5.59
CA GLY A 122 4.45 -15.06 -5.11
C GLY A 122 5.29 -14.24 -4.11
N LEU A 123 4.75 -13.14 -3.58
CA LEU A 123 5.42 -12.31 -2.59
C LEU A 123 5.42 -12.94 -1.18
N ASP A 124 4.64 -13.99 -0.97
CA ASP A 124 4.68 -14.81 0.25
C ASP A 124 6.05 -15.47 0.48
N ALA A 125 6.87 -15.63 -0.57
CA ALA A 125 8.26 -16.05 -0.46
C ALA A 125 9.19 -14.99 0.20
N PHE A 126 8.77 -13.72 0.24
CA PHE A 126 9.56 -12.59 0.76
C PHE A 126 9.02 -12.03 2.08
N PHE A 127 7.73 -12.22 2.36
CA PHE A 127 7.07 -11.68 3.54
C PHE A 127 6.48 -12.82 4.39
N GLY A 128 7.19 -13.17 5.48
CA GLY A 128 6.69 -14.09 6.48
C GLY A 128 5.57 -13.50 7.34
N ASP A 129 4.85 -14.35 8.10
CA ASP A 129 3.72 -13.92 8.94
C ASP A 129 4.11 -12.84 9.96
N ASP A 130 5.36 -12.83 10.46
CA ASP A 130 5.84 -11.81 11.40
C ASP A 130 6.16 -10.47 10.71
N GLN A 131 6.31 -10.45 9.39
CA GLN A 131 6.64 -9.26 8.58
C GLN A 131 5.40 -8.54 8.03
N VAL A 132 4.21 -9.11 8.18
CA VAL A 132 2.97 -8.56 7.62
C VAL A 132 2.13 -7.88 8.69
N PHE A 133 1.97 -6.57 8.57
CA PHE A 133 1.19 -5.73 9.45
C PHE A 133 0.01 -5.15 8.68
N THR A 134 -1.19 -5.29 9.24
CA THR A 134 -2.43 -4.80 8.61
C THR A 134 -3.15 -3.82 9.52
N SER A 135 -4.06 -3.04 8.96
CA SER A 135 -4.85 -2.06 9.71
C SER A 135 -5.64 -2.66 10.87
N SER A 136 -5.91 -3.98 10.89
CA SER A 136 -6.59 -4.66 11.99
C SER A 136 -5.76 -4.70 13.29
N LEU A 137 -4.46 -4.42 13.25
CA LEU A 137 -3.58 -4.38 14.42
C LEU A 137 -3.66 -3.06 15.19
N VAL A 138 -4.31 -2.05 14.62
CA VAL A 138 -4.34 -0.69 15.20
C VAL A 138 -5.74 -0.11 15.21
N LYS A 139 -5.95 0.85 16.11
CA LYS A 139 -7.24 1.52 16.25
C LYS A 139 -7.50 2.53 15.13
N HIS A 140 -6.47 3.24 14.69
CA HIS A 140 -6.61 4.28 13.67
C HIS A 140 -5.72 3.94 12.47
N GLY A 141 -6.33 3.77 11.30
CA GLY A 141 -5.59 3.58 10.05
C GLY A 141 -5.03 4.89 9.49
N LYS A 142 -4.35 4.80 8.34
CA LYS A 142 -3.79 5.95 7.61
C LYS A 142 -4.86 7.06 7.45
N PRO A 143 -4.57 8.30 7.87
CA PRO A 143 -3.26 8.92 7.95
C PRO A 143 -2.73 9.00 9.39
N ALA A 144 -3.34 8.25 10.32
CA ALA A 144 -2.79 8.12 11.65
C ALA A 144 -1.49 7.32 11.59
N PRO A 145 -0.47 7.66 12.39
CA PRO A 145 0.83 6.99 12.36
C PRO A 145 0.81 5.59 13.01
N ASP A 146 -0.31 5.20 13.62
CA ASP A 146 -0.43 4.05 14.51
C ASP A 146 0.16 2.77 13.92
N LEU A 147 -0.13 2.44 12.65
CA LEU A 147 0.36 1.19 12.04
C LEU A 147 1.88 1.17 11.86
N PHE A 148 2.46 2.30 11.43
CA PHE A 148 3.92 2.40 11.27
C PHE A 148 4.63 2.41 12.61
N LEU A 149 4.10 3.15 13.60
CA LEU A 149 4.63 3.13 14.97
C LEU A 149 4.51 1.73 15.60
N TYR A 150 3.43 1.00 15.29
CA TYR A 150 3.26 -0.38 15.73
C TYR A 150 4.34 -1.30 15.12
N VAL A 151 4.67 -1.15 13.83
CA VAL A 151 5.77 -1.89 13.19
C VAL A 151 7.10 -1.59 13.88
N ALA A 152 7.44 -0.30 14.06
CA ALA A 152 8.69 0.10 14.70
C ALA A 152 8.80 -0.44 16.14
N ALA A 153 7.73 -0.32 16.93
CA ALA A 153 7.69 -0.86 18.30
C ALA A 153 7.82 -2.40 18.33
N THR A 154 7.19 -3.10 17.38
CA THR A 154 7.30 -4.57 17.28
C THR A 154 8.72 -5.03 16.92
N ARG A 155 9.45 -4.20 16.18
CA ARG A 155 10.82 -4.46 15.74
C ARG A 155 11.90 -3.84 16.63
N ASP A 156 11.52 -3.19 17.74
CA ASP A 156 12.42 -2.46 18.65
C ASP A 156 13.29 -1.41 17.94
N LEU A 157 12.66 -0.65 17.03
CA LEU A 157 13.31 0.37 16.21
C LEU A 157 12.90 1.78 16.61
N ALA A 158 13.84 2.71 16.52
CA ALA A 158 13.54 4.13 16.55
C ALA A 158 12.83 4.54 15.24
N PRO A 159 11.73 5.33 15.27
CA PRO A 159 11.02 5.71 14.05
C PRO A 159 11.91 6.42 13.02
N GLU A 160 12.85 7.25 13.44
CA GLU A 160 13.80 7.95 12.57
C GLU A 160 14.79 7.05 11.81
N ASN A 161 14.87 5.76 12.19
CA ASN A 161 15.67 4.74 11.50
C ASN A 161 14.82 3.88 10.55
N CYS A 162 13.52 4.18 10.40
CA CYS A 162 12.63 3.49 9.47
C CYS A 162 12.44 4.32 8.20
N LEU A 163 12.49 3.65 7.04
CA LEU A 163 12.09 4.21 5.75
C LEU A 163 10.75 3.62 5.34
N VAL A 164 9.72 4.45 5.21
CA VAL A 164 8.42 4.06 4.66
C VAL A 164 8.39 4.28 3.15
N ILE A 165 8.01 3.28 2.37
CA ILE A 165 7.79 3.42 0.92
C ILE A 165 6.28 3.33 0.65
N GLU A 166 5.71 4.39 0.09
CA GLU A 166 4.26 4.63 0.05
C GLU A 166 3.86 5.37 -1.23
N ASP A 167 2.69 5.11 -1.80
CA ASP A 167 2.17 5.68 -3.05
C ASP A 167 1.07 6.76 -2.85
N SER A 168 0.41 6.71 -1.70
CA SER A 168 -0.77 7.45 -1.32
C SER A 168 -0.47 8.64 -0.39
N LYS A 169 -1.19 9.74 -0.61
CA LYS A 169 -1.15 10.89 0.30
C LYS A 169 -1.41 10.54 1.78
N PRO A 170 -2.44 9.73 2.16
CA PRO A 170 -2.66 9.42 3.57
C PRO A 170 -1.54 8.58 4.19
N GLY A 171 -0.89 7.70 3.45
CA GLY A 171 0.24 6.95 3.99
C GLY A 171 1.50 7.79 4.14
N LEU A 172 1.82 8.65 3.18
CA LEU A 172 2.90 9.64 3.34
C LEU A 172 2.66 10.53 4.58
N GLN A 173 1.43 10.99 4.81
CA GLN A 173 1.08 11.73 6.02
C GLN A 173 1.26 10.89 7.30
N ALA A 174 0.94 9.60 7.27
CA ALA A 174 1.15 8.71 8.41
C ALA A 174 2.65 8.53 8.71
N ALA A 175 3.50 8.36 7.68
CA ALA A 175 4.96 8.26 7.84
C ALA A 175 5.56 9.54 8.43
N GLN A 176 5.15 10.71 7.92
CA GLN A 176 5.55 12.01 8.45
C GLN A 176 5.15 12.19 9.92
N ARG A 177 3.92 11.81 10.27
CA ARG A 177 3.41 11.88 11.67
C ARG A 177 4.09 10.87 12.59
N ALA A 178 4.62 9.78 12.05
CA ALA A 178 5.40 8.81 12.79
C ALA A 178 6.86 9.26 13.00
N ASN A 179 7.27 10.41 12.45
CA ASN A 179 8.67 10.87 12.43
C ASN A 179 9.61 9.87 11.73
N MET A 180 9.11 9.20 10.68
CA MET A 180 9.88 8.27 9.86
C MET A 180 10.38 8.95 8.59
N GLN A 181 11.46 8.41 8.02
CA GLN A 181 11.83 8.73 6.64
C GLN A 181 10.76 8.16 5.70
N TRP A 182 10.53 8.80 4.57
CA TRP A 182 9.54 8.33 3.60
C TRP A 182 10.01 8.53 2.17
N LEU A 183 9.53 7.67 1.28
CA LEU A 183 9.76 7.71 -0.16
C LEU A 183 8.41 7.56 -0.86
N HIS A 184 8.06 8.52 -1.71
CA HIS A 184 6.84 8.46 -2.51
C HIS A 184 7.04 7.58 -3.74
N TYR A 185 6.49 6.37 -3.73
CA TYR A 185 6.51 5.50 -4.90
C TYR A 185 5.39 5.89 -5.88
N THR A 186 5.77 6.17 -7.13
CA THR A 186 4.88 6.65 -8.20
C THR A 186 4.88 5.73 -9.41
N GLY A 187 5.48 4.54 -9.30
CA GLY A 187 5.59 3.58 -10.39
C GLY A 187 4.37 2.66 -10.57
N GLY A 188 3.41 2.72 -9.65
CA GLY A 188 2.14 2.00 -9.79
C GLY A 188 1.32 2.55 -10.96
N SER A 189 0.62 1.68 -11.69
CA SER A 189 -0.09 2.07 -12.92
C SER A 189 -1.20 3.09 -12.67
N HIS A 190 -1.75 3.12 -11.45
CA HIS A 190 -2.76 4.10 -11.02
C HIS A 190 -2.22 5.54 -10.91
N LEU A 191 -0.89 5.72 -10.87
CA LEU A 191 -0.22 7.03 -10.87
C LEU A 191 0.46 7.36 -12.20
N HIS A 192 0.33 6.52 -13.23
CA HIS A 192 0.96 6.75 -14.52
C HIS A 192 0.56 8.12 -15.10
N GLY A 193 1.54 8.97 -15.37
CA GLY A 193 1.31 10.30 -15.93
C GLY A 193 0.89 11.37 -14.91
N ILE A 194 0.69 10.99 -13.64
CA ILE A 194 0.54 11.94 -12.54
C ILE A 194 1.94 12.37 -12.10
N LYS A 195 2.22 13.68 -12.18
CA LYS A 195 3.47 14.22 -11.66
C LYS A 195 3.39 14.28 -10.15
N SER A 196 4.37 13.69 -9.47
CA SER A 196 4.60 14.00 -8.05
C SER A 196 5.39 15.29 -7.95
N ASP A 197 4.96 16.18 -7.06
CA ASP A 197 5.69 17.37 -6.66
C ASP A 197 6.65 17.07 -5.49
N ASP A 198 6.66 15.82 -4.99
CA ASP A 198 7.49 15.44 -3.87
C ASP A 198 8.95 15.29 -4.31
N SER A 199 9.84 16.02 -3.62
CA SER A 199 11.29 15.95 -3.85
C SER A 199 11.91 14.58 -3.58
N GLN A 200 11.16 13.67 -2.96
CA GLN A 200 11.58 12.33 -2.55
C GLN A 200 10.64 11.29 -3.16
N SER A 201 10.62 11.20 -4.48
CA SER A 201 9.79 10.25 -5.24
C SER A 201 10.62 9.24 -6.03
N LEU A 202 10.09 8.03 -6.19
CA LEU A 202 10.64 6.97 -7.05
C LEU A 202 9.55 6.46 -7.98
N SER A 203 9.74 6.56 -9.29
CA SER A 203 8.78 6.05 -10.28
C SER A 203 9.16 4.69 -10.87
N ASP A 204 10.35 4.19 -10.58
CA ASP A 204 10.89 2.96 -11.17
C ASP A 204 11.83 2.27 -10.18
N TRP A 205 11.56 0.99 -9.85
CA TRP A 205 12.37 0.23 -8.91
C TRP A 205 13.82 0.04 -9.35
N ARG A 206 14.12 0.12 -10.66
CA ARG A 206 15.50 0.07 -11.18
C ARG A 206 16.34 1.25 -10.71
N GLU A 207 15.71 2.37 -10.37
CA GLU A 207 16.41 3.53 -9.84
C GLU A 207 16.66 3.45 -8.33
N PHE A 208 16.00 2.50 -7.63
CA PHE A 208 16.14 2.33 -6.18
C PHE A 208 17.60 2.09 -5.79
N ALA A 209 18.32 1.25 -6.54
CA ALA A 209 19.72 0.96 -6.28
C ALA A 209 20.62 2.20 -6.39
N ARG A 210 20.30 3.12 -7.30
CA ARG A 210 21.02 4.38 -7.47
C ARG A 210 20.69 5.37 -6.34
N ALA A 211 19.43 5.42 -5.91
CA ALA A 211 18.97 6.34 -4.88
C ALA A 211 19.38 5.89 -3.46
N PHE A 212 19.37 4.58 -3.21
CA PHE A 212 19.59 3.97 -1.90
C PHE A 212 20.61 2.81 -1.96
N PRO A 213 21.83 3.03 -2.46
CA PRO A 213 22.82 1.95 -2.61
C PRO A 213 23.22 1.31 -1.27
N HIS A 214 23.12 2.07 -0.17
CA HIS A 214 23.43 1.60 1.19
C HIS A 214 22.36 0.66 1.78
N LEU A 215 21.18 0.55 1.15
CA LEU A 215 20.12 -0.38 1.57
C LEU A 215 20.17 -1.71 0.81
N LEU A 216 21.12 -1.86 -0.12
CA LEU A 216 21.30 -3.05 -0.93
C LEU A 216 22.58 -3.77 -0.54
N ASN A 217 22.59 -5.08 -0.75
CA ASN A 217 23.79 -5.89 -0.66
C ASN A 217 24.79 -5.40 -1.70
N SER A 218 26.07 -5.29 -1.31
CA SER A 218 27.14 -4.99 -2.26
C SER A 218 27.11 -6.03 -3.38
N THR A 219 26.93 -5.58 -4.62
CA THR A 219 27.18 -6.43 -5.78
C THR A 219 28.68 -6.60 -5.93
N ASP A 220 29.20 -7.78 -5.57
CA ASP A 220 30.55 -8.21 -5.92
C ASP A 220 30.73 -8.36 -7.44
#